data_AF-A0A8K0K4G7-F1
#
_entry.id   AF-A0A8K0K4G7-F1
#
_cell.length_a   1.000
_cell.length_b   1.000
_cell.length_c   1.000
_cell.angle_alpha   90.00
_cell.angle_beta   90.00
_cell.angle_gamma   90.00
#
_symmetry.space_group_name_H-M   'P 1'
#
loop_
_entity.id
_entity.type
_entity.pdbx_description
1 polymer ?
#
loop_
_entity_poly.entity_id
_entity_poly.type
_entity_poly.pdbx_seq_one_letter_code
_entity_poly.pdbx_strand_id
1 'polypeptide(L)'
;MKTIKSISTIISRKFLNPFELQIWSNYFHSSVAFVTQPCLQLERFSEKKRMHILMNFKDMRKEMTHEIKDMWFTLGPWKGEFIPDLVGPFLEISAIPDADIRMIIVPLFFDMAQCEFYCCEHLKTDLHGSNIQNTHNFL
;
A
#
# COMPACT_ATOMS: atom_id res chain seq x y z
N MET A 1 -1.62 -13.86 13.71
CA MET A 1 -2.44 -12.77 13.14
C MET A 1 -2.75 -11.62 14.11
N LYS A 2 -3.14 -11.87 15.38
CA LYS A 2 -3.34 -10.79 16.38
C LYS A 2 -2.16 -9.83 16.51
N THR A 3 -0.93 -10.34 16.37
CA THR A 3 0.30 -9.54 16.38
C THR A 3 0.38 -8.54 15.22
N ILE A 4 -0.03 -8.93 14.02
CA ILE A 4 0.01 -8.05 12.82
C ILE A 4 -0.91 -6.86 13.05
N LYS A 5 -2.17 -7.11 13.41
CA LYS A 5 -3.15 -6.07 13.76
C LYS A 5 -2.67 -5.15 14.87
N SER A 6 -2.02 -5.70 15.90
CA SER A 6 -1.45 -4.91 16.98
C SER A 6 -0.32 -4.00 16.48
N ILE A 7 0.56 -4.50 15.60
CA ILE A 7 1.65 -3.71 15.01
C ILE A 7 1.06 -2.61 14.12
N SER A 8 0.13 -2.93 13.22
CA SER A 8 -0.58 -1.95 12.37
C SER A 8 -1.20 -0.83 13.23
N THR A 9 -1.85 -1.20 14.34
CA THR A 9 -2.46 -0.25 15.28
C THR A 9 -1.43 0.60 16.00
N ILE A 10 -0.30 0.03 16.41
CA ILE A 10 0.78 0.78 17.08
C ILE A 10 1.41 1.75 16.10
N ILE A 11 1.66 1.33 14.86
CA ILE A 11 2.30 2.17 13.85
C ILE A 11 1.41 3.35 13.50
N SER A 12 0.14 3.09 13.16
CA SER A 12 -0.82 4.15 12.87
C SER A 12 -1.00 5.13 14.03
N ARG A 13 -1.04 4.66 15.27
CA ARG A 13 -1.23 5.56 16.43
C ARG A 13 0.01 6.37 16.81
N LYS A 14 1.21 5.78 16.72
CA LYS A 14 2.42 6.41 17.26
C LYS A 14 3.27 7.13 16.22
N PHE A 15 3.13 6.79 14.94
CA PHE A 15 4.04 7.21 13.88
C PHE A 15 3.34 7.90 12.70
N LEU A 16 2.07 8.31 12.87
CA LEU A 16 1.40 9.23 11.94
C LEU A 16 1.66 10.70 12.27
N ASN A 17 1.92 11.03 13.54
CA ASN A 17 2.18 12.40 13.98
C ASN A 17 3.10 12.42 15.22
N PRO A 18 4.41 12.73 15.06
CA PRO A 18 5.09 13.04 13.79
C PRO A 18 5.11 11.83 12.84
N PHE A 19 5.17 12.11 11.53
CA PHE A 19 5.20 11.07 10.51
C PHE A 19 6.61 10.48 10.38
N GLU A 20 6.73 9.16 10.54
CA GLU A 20 8.01 8.44 10.47
C GLU A 20 8.13 7.61 9.18
N LEU A 21 8.58 8.24 8.10
CA LEU A 21 8.64 7.64 6.75
C LEU A 21 9.29 6.25 6.74
N GLN A 22 10.42 6.08 7.43
CA GLN A 22 11.17 4.82 7.44
C GLN A 22 10.37 3.66 8.07
N ILE A 23 9.58 3.93 9.13
CA ILE A 23 8.80 2.89 9.82
C ILE A 23 7.67 2.40 8.91
N TRP A 24 6.98 3.34 8.25
CA TRP A 24 5.94 3.02 7.29
C TRP A 24 6.49 2.28 6.07
N SER A 25 7.64 2.73 5.54
CA SER A 25 8.29 2.06 4.42
C SER A 25 8.68 0.64 4.79
N ASN A 26 9.34 0.44 5.94
CA ASN A 26 9.69 -0.89 6.43
C ASN A 26 8.45 -1.77 6.65
N TYR A 27 7.35 -1.21 7.15
CA TYR A 27 6.10 -1.92 7.30
C TYR A 27 5.57 -2.43 5.95
N PHE A 28 5.40 -1.57 4.95
CA PHE A 28 4.86 -1.98 3.66
C PHE A 28 5.77 -2.99 2.95
N HIS A 29 7.08 -2.76 2.92
CA HIS A 29 8.02 -3.70 2.30
C HIS A 29 8.02 -5.06 2.99
N SER A 30 8.01 -5.09 4.32
CA SER A 30 7.93 -6.35 5.08
C SER A 30 6.60 -7.06 4.86
N SER A 31 5.52 -6.29 4.72
CA SER A 31 4.17 -6.82 4.47
C SER A 31 4.06 -7.44 3.08
N VAL A 32 4.60 -6.77 2.06
CA VAL A 32 4.66 -7.31 0.70
C VAL A 32 5.49 -8.59 0.69
N ALA A 33 6.72 -8.55 1.23
CA ALA A 33 7.59 -9.72 1.31
C ALA A 33 6.91 -10.90 2.02
N PHE A 34 6.16 -10.63 3.09
CA PHE A 34 5.37 -11.64 3.78
C PHE A 34 4.29 -12.25 2.89
N VAL A 35 3.59 -11.47 2.06
CA VAL A 35 2.52 -11.97 1.18
C VAL A 35 3.08 -12.74 -0.02
N THR A 36 4.20 -12.27 -0.59
CA THR A 36 4.79 -12.83 -1.83
C THR A 36 5.77 -13.98 -1.56
N GLN A 37 6.17 -14.22 -0.31
CA GLN A 37 7.15 -15.26 0.01
C GLN A 37 6.73 -16.65 -0.51
N PRO A 38 7.69 -17.47 -1.00
CA PRO A 38 7.40 -18.77 -1.61
C PRO A 38 6.67 -19.76 -0.70
N CYS A 39 6.89 -19.70 0.63
CA CYS A 39 6.31 -20.65 1.57
C CYS A 39 4.80 -20.48 1.78
N LEU A 40 4.24 -19.33 1.38
CA LEU A 40 2.81 -19.05 1.45
C LEU A 40 2.10 -19.19 0.09
N GLN A 41 2.82 -19.49 -1.01
CA GLN A 41 2.21 -19.73 -2.31
C GLN A 41 1.61 -21.14 -2.36
N LEU A 42 0.40 -21.27 -1.81
CA LEU A 42 -0.31 -22.53 -1.56
C LEU A 42 -0.54 -23.36 -2.82
N GLU A 43 -0.53 -22.72 -3.99
CA GLU A 43 -0.73 -23.32 -5.31
C GLU A 43 0.45 -24.19 -5.73
N ARG A 44 1.62 -24.02 -5.09
CA ARG A 44 2.82 -24.85 -5.31
C ARG A 44 2.83 -26.13 -4.48
N PHE A 45 1.91 -26.29 -3.53
CA PHE A 45 1.84 -27.47 -2.68
C PHE A 45 0.89 -28.52 -3.23
N SER A 46 1.12 -29.79 -2.84
CA SER A 46 0.15 -30.85 -3.08
C SER A 46 -1.18 -30.52 -2.41
N GLU A 47 -2.28 -31.00 -3.00
CA GLU A 47 -3.63 -30.73 -2.50
C GLU A 47 -3.78 -31.09 -1.02
N LYS A 48 -3.27 -32.26 -0.59
CA LYS A 48 -3.31 -32.70 0.81
C LYS A 48 -2.61 -31.71 1.75
N LYS A 49 -1.43 -31.22 1.38
CA LYS A 49 -0.67 -30.24 2.18
C LYS A 49 -1.39 -28.89 2.20
N ARG A 50 -1.88 -28.43 1.06
CA ARG A 50 -2.66 -27.18 0.94
C ARG A 50 -3.90 -27.21 1.84
N MET A 51 -4.69 -28.28 1.77
CA MET A 51 -5.90 -28.44 2.58
C MET A 51 -5.57 -28.47 4.07
N HIS A 52 -4.51 -29.17 4.47
CA HIS A 52 -4.06 -29.17 5.86
C HIS A 52 -3.67 -27.78 6.35
N ILE A 53 -2.96 -26.99 5.54
CA ILE A 53 -2.59 -25.61 5.90
C ILE A 53 -3.83 -24.74 6.04
N LEU A 54 -4.72 -24.74 5.04
CA LEU A 54 -5.93 -23.91 5.04
C LEU A 54 -6.85 -24.24 6.22
N MET A 55 -6.98 -25.52 6.58
CA MET A 55 -7.84 -25.95 7.70
C MET A 55 -7.30 -25.49 9.06
N ASN A 56 -5.98 -25.50 9.25
CA ASN A 56 -5.37 -25.17 10.55
C ASN A 56 -5.01 -23.69 10.70
N PHE A 57 -4.61 -23.03 9.62
CA PHE A 57 -4.02 -21.68 9.66
C PHE A 57 -4.77 -20.65 8.82
N LYS A 58 -5.74 -21.06 8.00
CA LYS A 58 -6.37 -20.24 6.95
C LYS A 58 -5.34 -19.71 5.94
N ASP A 59 -5.79 -18.86 5.02
CA ASP A 59 -4.89 -18.19 4.08
C ASP A 59 -4.40 -16.87 4.68
N MET A 60 -3.21 -16.91 5.27
CA MET A 60 -2.57 -15.76 5.91
C MET A 60 -2.27 -14.62 4.92
N ARG A 61 -2.17 -14.91 3.61
CA ARG A 61 -1.93 -13.88 2.59
C ARG A 61 -3.10 -12.93 2.49
N LYS A 62 -4.33 -13.46 2.54
CA LYS A 62 -5.57 -12.65 2.49
C LYS A 62 -5.64 -11.69 3.66
N GLU A 63 -5.39 -12.21 4.85
CA GLU A 63 -5.40 -11.43 6.09
C GLU A 63 -4.36 -10.31 6.08
N MET A 64 -3.14 -10.58 5.61
CA MET A 64 -2.11 -9.54 5.48
C MET A 64 -2.45 -8.52 4.38
N THR A 65 -3.04 -8.97 3.26
CA THR A 65 -3.46 -8.06 2.17
C THR A 65 -4.53 -7.08 2.65
N HIS A 66 -5.46 -7.53 3.50
CA HIS A 66 -6.41 -6.64 4.17
C HIS A 66 -5.71 -5.60 5.06
N GLU A 67 -4.71 -6.00 5.84
CA GLU A 67 -3.96 -5.06 6.69
C GLU A 67 -3.16 -4.04 5.87
N ILE A 68 -2.54 -4.46 4.76
CA ILE A 68 -1.87 -3.54 3.82
C ILE A 68 -2.87 -2.50 3.32
N LYS A 69 -4.06 -2.94 2.90
CA LYS A 69 -5.13 -2.05 2.44
C LYS A 69 -5.51 -1.04 3.53
N ASP A 70 -5.83 -1.53 4.73
CA ASP A 70 -6.27 -0.66 5.82
C ASP A 70 -5.19 0.37 6.17
N MET A 71 -3.93 -0.06 6.27
CA MET A 71 -2.80 0.83 6.55
C MET A 71 -2.56 1.84 5.42
N TRP A 72 -2.70 1.44 4.15
CA TRP A 72 -2.61 2.37 3.03
C TRP A 72 -3.62 3.51 3.14
N PHE A 73 -4.87 3.21 3.51
CA PHE A 73 -5.89 4.24 3.70
C PHE A 73 -5.66 5.12 4.93
N THR A 74 -4.82 4.71 5.90
CA THR A 74 -4.44 5.56 7.04
C THR A 74 -3.35 6.60 6.72
N LEU A 75 -2.62 6.47 5.61
CA LEU A 75 -1.53 7.38 5.25
C LEU A 75 -2.00 8.82 4.96
N GLY A 76 -3.24 9.01 4.51
CA GLY A 76 -3.77 10.33 4.17
C GLY A 76 -2.88 11.07 3.15
N PRO A 77 -2.37 12.28 3.46
CA PRO A 77 -1.55 13.07 2.53
C PRO A 77 -0.20 12.44 2.20
N TRP A 78 0.28 11.50 3.02
CA TRP A 78 1.60 10.88 2.84
C TRP A 78 1.63 9.83 1.74
N LYS A 79 0.48 9.43 1.17
CA LYS A 79 0.41 8.39 0.13
C LYS A 79 1.34 8.67 -1.05
N GLY A 80 1.42 9.92 -1.51
CA GLY A 80 2.24 10.32 -2.67
C GLY A 80 3.71 9.93 -2.56
N GLU A 81 4.28 9.99 -1.35
CA GLU A 81 5.68 9.61 -1.08
C GLU A 81 5.94 8.11 -1.27
N PHE A 82 4.90 7.26 -1.17
CA PHE A 82 5.04 5.80 -1.26
C PHE A 82 4.68 5.24 -2.63
N ILE A 83 3.92 5.96 -3.46
CA ILE A 83 3.43 5.42 -4.74
C ILE A 83 4.58 4.95 -5.64
N PRO A 84 5.65 5.74 -5.87
CA PRO A 84 6.75 5.32 -6.74
C PRO A 84 7.39 3.99 -6.30
N ASP A 85 7.49 3.79 -4.98
CA ASP A 85 8.14 2.63 -4.39
C ASP A 85 7.22 1.42 -4.22
N LEU A 86 5.90 1.63 -4.04
CA LEU A 86 4.95 0.56 -3.71
C LEU A 86 4.11 0.06 -4.88
N VAL A 87 4.03 0.76 -6.01
CA VAL A 87 3.28 0.28 -7.18
C VAL A 87 3.83 -1.07 -7.67
N GLY A 88 5.15 -1.20 -7.82
CA GLY A 88 5.79 -2.47 -8.20
C GLY A 88 5.52 -3.60 -7.19
N PRO A 89 5.84 -3.42 -5.89
CA PRO A 89 5.50 -4.36 -4.83
C PRO A 89 4.02 -4.79 -4.78
N PHE A 90 3.07 -3.88 -4.98
CA PHE A 90 1.65 -4.24 -5.01
C PHE A 90 1.27 -5.01 -6.27
N LEU A 91 1.96 -4.77 -7.40
CA LEU A 91 1.77 -5.56 -8.63
C LEU A 91 2.20 -7.02 -8.41
N GLU A 92 3.27 -7.25 -7.65
CA GLU A 92 3.68 -8.61 -7.26
C GLU A 92 2.58 -9.33 -6.47
N ILE A 93 1.92 -8.64 -5.53
CA ILE A 93 0.76 -9.21 -4.81
C ILE A 93 -0.38 -9.51 -5.78
N SER A 94 -0.67 -8.62 -6.73
CA SER A 94 -1.74 -8.79 -7.71
C SER A 94 -1.55 -10.02 -8.62
N ALA A 95 -0.29 -10.45 -8.81
CA ALA A 95 0.07 -11.62 -9.60
C ALA A 95 -0.19 -12.96 -8.86
N ILE A 96 -0.52 -12.92 -7.57
CA ILE A 96 -0.92 -14.12 -6.83
C ILE A 96 -2.24 -14.65 -7.42
N PRO A 97 -2.33 -15.95 -7.76
CA PRO A 97 -3.51 -16.55 -8.40
C PRO A 97 -4.68 -16.78 -7.42
N ASP A 98 -5.04 -15.76 -6.64
CA ASP A 98 -6.18 -15.77 -5.70
C ASP A 98 -7.10 -14.57 -5.97
N ALA A 99 -8.40 -14.85 -6.17
CA ALA A 99 -9.38 -13.83 -6.56
C ALA A 99 -9.67 -12.83 -5.43
N ASP A 100 -9.67 -13.27 -4.18
CA ASP A 100 -9.98 -12.41 -3.04
C ASP A 100 -8.84 -11.40 -2.82
N ILE A 101 -7.58 -11.84 -2.97
CA ILE A 101 -6.41 -10.95 -2.93
C ILE A 101 -6.51 -9.87 -4.02
N ARG A 102 -6.86 -10.26 -5.26
CA ARG A 102 -7.02 -9.30 -6.36
C ARG A 102 -8.14 -8.30 -6.11
N MET A 103 -9.27 -8.74 -5.54
CA MET A 103 -10.37 -7.84 -5.16
C MET A 103 -9.97 -6.77 -4.13
N ILE A 104 -8.93 -7.03 -3.33
CA ILE A 104 -8.40 -6.07 -2.36
C ILE A 104 -7.37 -5.13 -2.99
N ILE A 105 -6.47 -5.65 -3.84
CA ILE A 105 -5.36 -4.89 -4.45
C ILE A 105 -5.84 -3.98 -5.58
N VAL A 106 -6.79 -4.42 -6.41
CA VAL A 106 -7.26 -3.62 -7.55
C VAL A 106 -7.77 -2.22 -7.13
N PRO A 107 -8.61 -2.07 -6.08
CA PRO A 107 -8.98 -0.77 -5.55
C PRO A 107 -7.81 0.10 -5.07
N LEU A 108 -6.72 -0.51 -4.57
CA LEU A 108 -5.53 0.25 -4.15
C LEU A 108 -4.83 0.89 -5.35
N PHE A 109 -4.74 0.21 -6.49
CA PHE A 109 -4.19 0.82 -7.70
C PHE A 109 -5.03 1.98 -8.21
N PHE A 110 -6.36 1.88 -8.14
CA PHE A 110 -7.23 2.99 -8.50
C PHE A 110 -7.02 4.20 -7.59
N ASP A 111 -6.88 3.98 -6.28
CA ASP A 111 -6.57 5.05 -5.32
C ASP A 111 -5.18 5.65 -5.57
N MET A 112 -4.16 4.84 -5.86
CA MET A 112 -2.82 5.31 -6.25
C MET A 112 -2.87 6.20 -7.50
N ALA A 113 -3.53 5.76 -8.57
CA ALA A 113 -3.65 6.52 -9.80
C ALA A 113 -4.40 7.85 -9.60
N GLN A 114 -5.44 7.85 -8.75
CA GLN A 114 -6.14 9.08 -8.37
C GLN A 114 -5.22 10.01 -7.57
N CYS A 115 -4.48 9.51 -6.59
CA CYS A 115 -3.52 10.31 -5.82
C CYS A 115 -2.48 10.98 -6.73
N GLU A 116 -1.89 10.25 -7.68
CA GLU A 116 -0.93 10.84 -8.64
C GLU A 116 -1.56 11.93 -9.50
N PHE A 117 -2.79 11.71 -9.98
CA PHE A 117 -3.51 12.68 -10.80
C PHE A 117 -3.76 13.99 -10.04
N TYR A 118 -4.30 13.91 -8.82
CA TYR A 118 -4.60 15.09 -8.01
C TYR A 118 -3.33 15.81 -7.53
N CYS A 119 -2.25 15.09 -7.20
CA CYS A 119 -0.96 15.71 -6.91
C CYS A 119 -0.41 16.49 -8.12
N CYS A 120 -0.55 15.95 -9.33
CA CYS A 120 -0.11 16.62 -10.55
C CYS A 120 -0.96 17.87 -10.90
N GLU A 121 -2.26 17.86 -10.62
CA GLU A 121 -3.11 19.04 -10.81
C GLU A 121 -2.74 20.20 -9.87
N HIS A 122 -2.43 19.91 -8.60
CA HIS A 122 -2.04 20.95 -7.63
C HIS A 122 -0.74 21.67 -8.04
N LEU A 123 0.23 20.92 -8.54
CA LEU A 123 1.48 21.48 -9.06
C LEU A 123 1.25 22.38 -10.29
N LYS A 124 0.28 22.03 -11.15
CA LYS A 124 -0.06 22.86 -12.33
C LYS A 124 -0.73 24.17 -11.94
N THR A 125 -1.58 24.17 -10.91
CA THR A 125 -2.20 25.41 -10.41
C THR A 125 -1.18 26.34 -9.76
N ASP A 126 -0.20 25.80 -9.03
CA ASP A 126 0.87 26.59 -8.40
C ASP A 126 1.82 27.22 -9.43
N LEU A 127 2.10 26.51 -10.52
CA LEU A 127 2.90 27.00 -11.66
C LEU A 127 2.16 28.08 -12.48
N HIS A 128 0.82 28.04 -12.54
CA HIS A 128 0.04 29.07 -13.24
C HIS A 128 -0.16 30.33 -12.38
N GLY A 129 -0.23 30.19 -11.06
CA GLY A 129 -0.33 31.31 -10.11
C GLY A 129 0.96 32.12 -9.97
N SER A 130 2.11 31.53 -10.27
CA SER A 130 3.43 32.18 -10.13
C SER A 130 3.87 33.02 -11.35
N ASN A 131 3.12 32.98 -12.47
CA ASN A 131 3.42 33.77 -13.67
C ASN A 131 2.70 35.14 -13.76
N ILE A 132 1.83 35.50 -12.80
CA ILE A 132 1.02 36.73 -12.86
C ILE A 132 1.61 37.88 -12.01
N GLN A 133 2.62 37.64 -11.17
CA GLN A 133 3.17 38.68 -10.29
C GLN A 133 4.37 39.48 -10.84
N ASN A 134 4.90 39.16 -12.03
CA ASN A 134 6.12 39.82 -12.54
C ASN A 134 5.93 40.86 -13.66
N THR A 135 4.71 41.29 -13.98
CA THR A 135 4.46 42.28 -15.06
C THR A 135 3.92 43.64 -14.61
N HIS A 136 3.93 43.96 -13.31
CA HIS A 136 3.44 45.28 -12.83
C HIS A 136 4.50 46.25 -12.29
N ASN A 137 5.80 46.01 -12.52
CA ASN A 137 6.88 46.95 -12.14
C ASN A 137 7.70 47.49 -13.32
N PHE A 138 7.04 47.77 -14.45
CA PHE A 138 7.60 48.64 -15.49
C PHE A 138 6.49 49.50 -16.08
N LEU A 139 6.18 50.61 -15.40
CA LEU A 139 5.82 51.94 -15.93
C LEU A 139 5.42 52.85 -14.77
#